data_AF-A0A162N0H7-F1
#
_entry.id   AF-A0A162N0H7-F1
#
_cell.length_a   1.000
_cell.length_b   1.000
_cell.length_c   1.000
_cell.angle_alpha   90.00
_cell.angle_beta   90.00
_cell.angle_gamma   90.00
#
_symmetry.space_group_name_H-M   'P 1'
#
loop_
_entity.id
_entity.type
_entity.pdbx_description
1 polymer ?
#
loop_
_entity_poly.entity_id
_entity_poly.type
_entity_poly.pdbx_seq_one_letter_code
_entity_poly.pdbx_strand_id
1 'polypeptide(L)'
;MAHELPANRVALVLRDDTHVSLTAFIDYTEALHQTLAPQQTQQEFLLQYSTLKPSDFRAAAVQAHALWREGLRLTLATGEPLAARQWQWPDPERIQASLKARAMNLLTGGDGHDQIGVDEIHAEATVAKKIGSLSVALPQQWGRVLVVSYRPRQAWKEPGSAPLEVGF
;
A
#
# COMPACT_ATOMS: atom_id res chain seq x y z
N MET A 1 -22.23 9.65 -14.45
CA MET A 1 -20.80 9.94 -14.71
C MET A 1 -20.00 9.11 -13.72
N ALA A 2 -19.40 8.01 -14.18
CA ALA A 2 -18.62 7.11 -13.33
C ALA A 2 -17.19 7.66 -13.20
N HIS A 3 -16.94 8.41 -12.12
CA HIS A 3 -15.57 8.67 -11.66
C HIS A 3 -15.15 7.47 -10.79
N GLU A 4 -14.82 6.33 -11.41
CA GLU A 4 -14.06 5.29 -10.71
C GLU A 4 -12.59 5.72 -10.71
N LEU A 5 -12.19 6.39 -9.63
CA LEU A 5 -10.77 6.50 -9.25
C LEU A 5 -10.13 5.10 -9.29
N PRO A 6 -8.85 4.96 -9.68
CA PRO A 6 -8.14 3.70 -9.58
C PRO A 6 -8.00 3.36 -8.10
N ALA A 7 -8.94 2.57 -7.59
CA ALA A 7 -8.95 2.18 -6.19
C ALA A 7 -7.67 1.44 -5.84
N ASN A 8 -7.23 1.58 -4.58
CA ASN A 8 -6.09 0.85 -4.07
C ASN A 8 -6.27 -0.63 -4.40
N ARG A 9 -5.25 -1.27 -4.97
CA ARG A 9 -5.33 -2.64 -5.49
C ARG A 9 -4.14 -3.44 -5.01
N VAL A 10 -4.38 -4.67 -4.56
CA VAL A 10 -3.32 -5.64 -4.30
C VAL A 10 -3.51 -6.83 -5.22
N ALA A 11 -2.52 -7.09 -6.07
CA ALA A 11 -2.45 -8.29 -6.88
C ALA A 11 -1.61 -9.36 -6.18
N LEU A 12 -2.15 -10.56 -6.04
CA LEU A 12 -1.46 -11.74 -5.54
C LEU A 12 -1.38 -12.78 -6.64
N VAL A 13 -0.15 -13.08 -7.05
CA VAL A 13 0.12 -13.99 -8.17
C VAL A 13 1.01 -15.12 -7.68
N LEU A 14 0.51 -16.35 -7.79
CA LEU A 14 1.31 -17.56 -7.63
C LEU A 14 2.17 -17.72 -8.90
N ARG A 15 3.50 -17.57 -8.75
CA ARG A 15 4.47 -17.68 -9.85
C ARG A 15 4.79 -19.13 -10.16
N ASP A 16 4.94 -19.93 -9.11
CA ASP A 16 5.06 -21.37 -9.10
C ASP A 16 4.39 -21.90 -7.83
N ASP A 17 4.30 -23.22 -7.67
CA ASP A 17 3.62 -23.85 -6.53
C ASP A 17 4.14 -23.41 -5.14
N THR A 18 5.29 -22.74 -5.04
CA THR A 18 5.97 -22.38 -3.80
C THR A 18 6.25 -20.88 -3.63
N HIS A 19 5.88 -20.06 -4.62
CA HIS A 19 6.26 -18.65 -4.69
C HIS A 19 5.05 -17.77 -5.04
N VAL A 20 4.71 -16.84 -4.15
CA VAL A 20 3.74 -15.78 -4.38
C VAL A 20 4.41 -14.42 -4.49
N SER A 21 4.10 -13.68 -5.55
CA SER A 21 4.40 -12.25 -5.66
C SER A 21 3.19 -11.41 -5.28
N LEU A 22 3.44 -10.34 -4.54
CA LEU A 22 2.47 -9.32 -4.15
C LEU A 22 2.85 -8.00 -4.83
N THR A 23 1.88 -7.38 -5.51
CA THR A 23 2.03 -6.03 -6.06
C THR A 23 0.88 -5.16 -5.58
N ALA A 24 1.18 -4.13 -4.80
CA ALA A 24 0.19 -3.19 -4.28
C ALA A 24 0.29 -1.86 -5.05
N PHE A 25 -0.84 -1.35 -5.50
CA PHE A 25 -1.02 -0.01 -6.06
C PHE A 25 -1.87 0.76 -5.05
N ILE A 26 -1.30 1.71 -4.33
CA ILE A 26 -2.01 2.43 -3.27
C ILE A 26 -1.88 3.94 -3.44
N ASP A 27 -2.88 4.70 -2.97
CA ASP A 27 -2.72 6.12 -2.67
C ASP A 27 -1.70 6.25 -1.54
N TYR A 28 -0.46 6.46 -1.96
CA TYR A 28 0.69 6.47 -1.08
C TYR A 28 0.69 7.69 -0.16
N THR A 29 0.14 8.81 -0.64
CA THR A 29 0.05 10.04 0.15
C THR A 29 -0.93 9.86 1.29
N GLU A 30 -2.12 9.34 0.99
CA GLU A 30 -3.12 9.04 2.01
C GLU A 30 -2.60 7.98 2.98
N ALA A 31 -1.98 6.91 2.47
CA ALA A 31 -1.40 5.88 3.32
C ALA A 31 -0.31 6.44 4.26
N LEU A 32 0.57 7.31 3.78
CA LEU A 32 1.56 7.97 4.62
C LEU A 32 0.92 8.86 5.67
N HIS A 33 -0.09 9.65 5.30
CA HIS A 33 -0.82 10.52 6.23
C HIS A 33 -1.44 9.71 7.36
N GLN A 34 -2.20 8.66 7.02
CA GLN A 34 -2.84 7.75 7.98
C GLN A 34 -1.83 7.00 8.87
N THR A 35 -0.57 6.88 8.42
CA THR A 35 0.48 6.18 9.17
C THR A 35 1.25 7.09 10.11
N LEU A 36 1.64 8.27 9.62
CA LEU A 36 2.61 9.14 10.27
C LEU A 36 1.96 10.29 11.02
N ALA A 37 0.77 10.73 10.60
CA ALA A 37 0.07 11.84 11.23
C ALA A 37 -1.47 11.71 11.14
N PRO A 38 -2.07 10.60 11.61
CA PRO A 38 -3.51 10.35 11.47
C PRO A 38 -4.40 11.37 12.19
N GLN A 39 -3.85 12.14 13.13
CA GLN A 39 -4.58 13.18 13.88
C GLN A 39 -4.56 14.55 13.19
N GLN A 40 -3.79 14.70 12.11
CA GLN A 40 -3.74 15.93 11.32
C GLN A 40 -4.76 15.87 10.18
N THR A 41 -5.17 17.03 9.67
CA THR A 41 -5.83 17.10 8.37
C THR A 41 -4.84 16.76 7.25
N GLN A 42 -5.36 16.31 6.10
CA GLN A 42 -4.52 15.99 4.95
C GLN A 42 -3.73 17.22 4.45
N GLN A 43 -4.31 18.42 4.55
CA GLN A 43 -3.66 19.68 4.19
C GLN A 43 -2.48 19.99 5.12
N GLU A 44 -2.66 19.86 6.43
CA GLU A 44 -1.57 20.05 7.41
C GLU A 44 -0.43 19.05 7.18
N PHE A 45 -0.77 17.78 6.96
CA PHE A 45 0.21 16.75 6.63
C PHE A 45 1.00 17.10 5.37
N LEU A 46 0.33 17.50 4.28
CA LEU A 46 0.98 17.88 3.03
C LEU A 46 1.93 19.07 3.21
N LEU A 47 1.51 20.13 3.90
CA LEU A 47 2.34 21.31 4.16
C LEU A 47 3.54 20.99 5.06
N GLN A 48 3.35 20.13 6.06
CA GLN A 48 4.43 19.75 6.97
C GLN A 48 5.45 18.83 6.30
N TYR A 49 5.00 17.72 5.70
CA TYR A 49 5.89 16.68 5.19
C TYR A 49 6.57 17.05 3.87
N SER A 50 5.97 17.96 3.08
CA SER A 50 6.60 18.49 1.88
C SER A 50 7.79 19.40 2.16
N THR A 51 7.85 20.05 3.34
CA THR A 51 8.93 21.00 3.68
C THR A 51 10.07 20.39 4.49
N LEU A 52 9.94 19.12 4.90
CA LEU A 52 11.00 18.38 5.58
C LEU A 52 12.29 18.35 4.75
N LYS A 53 13.44 18.29 5.42
CA LYS A 53 14.70 17.95 4.75
C LYS A 53 14.57 16.56 4.11
N PRO A 54 15.20 16.30 2.96
CA PRO A 54 15.11 14.99 2.31
C PRO A 54 15.52 13.81 3.21
N SER A 55 16.51 14.00 4.09
CA SER A 55 16.92 12.99 5.09
C SER A 55 15.82 12.65 6.09
N ASP A 56 15.09 13.67 6.55
CA ASP A 56 14.08 13.54 7.59
C ASP A 56 12.82 12.90 7.00
N PHE A 57 12.46 13.30 5.77
CA PHE A 57 11.39 12.64 5.03
C PHE A 57 11.72 11.17 4.73
N ARG A 58 12.95 10.86 4.32
CA ARG A 58 13.40 9.48 4.10
C ARG A 58 13.27 8.64 5.37
N ALA A 59 13.67 9.17 6.52
CA ALA A 59 13.52 8.47 7.80
C ALA A 59 12.04 8.20 8.14
N ALA A 60 11.17 9.19 7.93
CA ALA A 60 9.73 9.02 8.13
C ALA A 60 9.11 7.99 7.17
N ALA A 61 9.51 8.00 5.89
CA ALA A 61 9.06 7.02 4.91
C ALA A 61 9.49 5.59 5.30
N VAL A 62 10.74 5.42 5.76
CA VAL A 62 11.23 4.12 6.26
C VAL A 62 10.45 3.64 7.48
N GLN A 63 10.09 4.55 8.39
CA GLN A 63 9.23 4.22 9.53
C GLN A 63 7.84 3.73 9.06
N ALA A 64 7.23 4.42 8.10
CA ALA A 64 5.95 3.99 7.53
C ALA A 64 6.06 2.62 6.85
N HIS A 65 7.13 2.37 6.07
CA HIS A 65 7.38 1.07 5.46
C HIS A 65 7.46 -0.05 6.48
N ALA A 66 8.13 0.16 7.61
CA ALA A 66 8.23 -0.83 8.67
C ALA A 66 6.85 -1.17 9.25
N LEU A 67 6.04 -0.16 9.54
CA LEU A 67 4.67 -0.35 10.04
C LEU A 67 3.78 -1.09 9.03
N TRP A 68 3.91 -0.80 7.74
CA TRP A 68 3.15 -1.50 6.70
C TRP A 68 3.61 -2.95 6.52
N ARG A 69 4.90 -3.23 6.64
CA ARG A 69 5.42 -4.60 6.63
C ARG A 69 4.87 -5.43 7.78
N GLU A 70 4.78 -4.84 8.96
CA GLU A 70 4.21 -5.50 10.15
C GLU A 70 2.70 -5.68 10.03
N GLY A 71 2.01 -4.71 9.41
CA GLY A 71 0.57 -4.77 9.15
C GLY A 71 0.17 -5.79 8.08
N LEU A 72 1.05 -6.08 7.11
CA LEU A 72 0.81 -7.11 6.10
C LEU A 72 1.06 -8.49 6.70
N ARG A 73 0.02 -9.33 6.75
CA ARG A 73 0.14 -10.72 7.17
C ARG A 73 -0.38 -11.66 6.09
N LEU A 74 0.50 -12.57 5.67
CA LEU A 74 0.15 -13.70 4.82
C LEU A 74 0.21 -14.96 5.68
N THR A 75 -0.80 -15.80 5.58
CA THR A 75 -0.89 -17.04 6.35
C THR A 75 -1.29 -18.18 5.42
N LEU A 76 -0.57 -19.30 5.48
CA LEU A 76 -0.90 -20.49 4.70
C LEU A 76 -2.19 -21.14 5.21
N ALA A 77 -2.82 -21.97 4.39
CA ALA A 77 -3.98 -22.78 4.79
C ALA A 77 -3.74 -23.62 6.06
N THR A 78 -2.48 -23.97 6.33
CA THR A 78 -2.04 -24.70 7.52
C THR A 78 -2.00 -23.86 8.80
N GLY A 79 -2.21 -22.54 8.69
CA GLY A 79 -2.05 -21.57 9.78
C GLY A 79 -0.63 -21.04 9.96
N GLU A 80 0.34 -21.55 9.18
CA GLU A 80 1.74 -21.09 9.26
C GLU A 80 1.90 -19.68 8.64
N PRO A 81 2.62 -18.76 9.30
CA PRO A 81 2.88 -17.44 8.72
C PRO A 81 3.83 -17.51 7.53
N LEU A 82 3.49 -16.81 6.46
CA LEU A 82 4.33 -16.67 5.27
C LEU A 82 4.91 -15.25 5.23
N ALA A 83 6.22 -15.14 5.44
CA ALA A 83 6.88 -13.84 5.49
C ALA A 83 7.09 -13.25 4.08
N ALA A 84 6.53 -12.07 3.83
CA ALA A 84 6.87 -11.26 2.66
C ALA A 84 8.28 -10.66 2.79
N ARG A 85 9.08 -10.82 1.73
CA ARG A 85 10.49 -10.46 1.60
C ARG A 85 10.71 -9.72 0.29
N GLN A 86 11.96 -9.32 0.04
CA GLN A 86 12.38 -8.62 -1.18
C GLN A 86 11.51 -7.40 -1.53
N TRP A 87 11.18 -6.63 -0.50
CA TRP A 87 10.34 -5.45 -0.64
C TRP A 87 11.00 -4.41 -1.54
N GLN A 88 10.24 -3.91 -2.51
CA GLN A 88 10.60 -2.78 -3.34
C GLN A 88 9.61 -1.68 -3.05
N TRP A 89 10.12 -0.57 -2.51
CA TRP A 89 9.34 0.59 -2.15
C TRP A 89 9.55 1.71 -3.17
N PRO A 90 8.56 2.60 -3.33
CA PRO A 90 8.78 3.87 -4.01
C PRO A 90 9.95 4.64 -3.42
N ASP A 91 10.73 5.30 -4.29
CA ASP A 91 11.80 6.19 -3.86
C ASP A 91 11.25 7.35 -3.01
N PRO A 92 11.70 7.51 -1.75
CA PRO A 92 11.25 8.60 -0.88
C PRO A 92 11.42 9.99 -1.49
N GLU A 93 12.44 10.23 -2.32
CA GLU A 93 12.63 11.56 -2.94
C GLU A 93 11.54 11.86 -3.97
N ARG A 94 11.18 10.87 -4.80
CA ARG A 94 10.04 10.95 -5.73
C ARG A 94 8.74 11.21 -4.99
N ILE A 95 8.49 10.48 -3.90
CA ILE A 95 7.29 10.68 -3.08
C ILE A 95 7.27 12.09 -2.48
N GLN A 96 8.37 12.56 -1.91
CA GLN A 96 8.42 13.91 -1.33
C GLN A 96 8.17 14.99 -2.40
N ALA A 97 8.73 14.82 -3.61
CA ALA A 97 8.48 15.72 -4.72
C ALA A 97 6.98 15.76 -5.09
N SER A 98 6.30 14.61 -5.10
CA SER A 98 4.84 14.54 -5.31
C SER A 98 4.07 15.28 -4.20
N LEU A 99 4.46 15.14 -2.93
CA LEU A 99 3.83 15.89 -1.83
C LEU A 99 4.03 17.40 -1.98
N LYS A 100 5.24 17.84 -2.39
CA LYS A 100 5.54 19.25 -2.69
C LYS A 100 4.66 19.80 -3.81
N ALA A 101 4.50 19.04 -4.89
CA ALA A 101 3.64 19.43 -6.00
C ALA A 101 2.17 19.61 -5.55
N ARG A 102 1.64 18.64 -4.79
CA ARG A 102 0.28 18.73 -4.21
C ARG A 102 0.13 19.91 -3.26
N ALA A 103 1.12 20.15 -2.39
CA ALA A 103 1.12 21.29 -1.48
C ALA A 103 1.11 22.64 -2.23
N MET A 104 1.86 22.78 -3.32
CA MET A 104 1.82 23.98 -4.16
C MET A 104 0.46 24.17 -4.84
N ASN A 105 -0.15 23.11 -5.35
CA ASN A 105 -1.49 23.18 -5.97
C ASN A 105 -2.56 23.64 -4.97
N LEU A 106 -2.47 23.20 -3.70
CA LEU A 106 -3.36 23.66 -2.64
C LEU A 106 -3.24 25.17 -2.38
N LEU A 107 -2.02 25.71 -2.42
CA LEU A 107 -1.75 27.13 -2.16
C LEU A 107 -2.20 28.04 -3.30
N THR A 108 -2.20 27.57 -4.54
CA THR A 108 -2.59 28.35 -5.72
C THR A 108 -4.09 28.33 -5.99
N GLY A 109 -4.88 27.65 -5.16
CA GLY A 109 -6.34 27.57 -5.28
C GLY A 109 -6.80 26.84 -6.53
N GLY A 110 -5.96 25.95 -7.08
CA GLY A 110 -6.35 25.12 -8.22
C GLY A 110 -7.51 24.20 -7.84
N ASP A 111 -8.54 24.16 -8.68
CA ASP A 111 -9.62 23.14 -8.64
C ASP A 111 -9.05 21.77 -9.05
N GLY A 112 -8.10 21.28 -8.26
CA GLY A 112 -7.36 20.07 -8.54
C GLY A 112 -8.21 18.86 -8.21
N HIS A 113 -8.95 18.36 -9.21
CA HIS A 113 -9.10 16.91 -9.34
C HIS A 113 -7.71 16.34 -9.61
N ASP A 114 -6.85 16.35 -8.58
CA ASP A 114 -5.52 15.76 -8.65
C ASP A 114 -5.72 14.30 -8.99
N GLN A 115 -5.09 13.86 -10.08
CA GLN A 115 -4.96 12.43 -10.32
C GLN A 115 -4.22 11.88 -9.10
N ILE A 116 -4.95 11.16 -8.25
CA ILE A 116 -4.38 10.39 -7.16
C ILE A 116 -3.47 9.36 -7.81
N GLY A 117 -2.19 9.68 -7.91
CA GLY A 117 -1.17 8.76 -8.35
C GLY A 117 -1.13 7.60 -7.37
N VAL A 118 -1.45 6.40 -7.85
CA VAL A 118 -1.18 5.18 -7.11
C VAL A 118 0.29 4.85 -7.29
N ASP A 119 0.99 4.61 -6.18
CA ASP A 119 2.37 4.14 -6.23
C ASP A 119 2.42 2.63 -6.03
N GLU A 120 3.38 2.02 -6.71
CA GLU A 120 3.58 0.58 -6.71
C GLU A 120 4.53 0.15 -5.60
N ILE A 121 4.13 -0.87 -4.85
CA ILE A 121 4.94 -1.59 -3.86
C ILE A 121 4.97 -3.06 -4.28
N HIS A 122 6.17 -3.64 -4.35
CA HIS A 122 6.35 -5.06 -4.66
C HIS A 122 6.93 -5.81 -3.47
N ALA A 123 6.50 -7.06 -3.29
CA ALA A 123 7.08 -8.00 -2.34
C ALA A 123 6.93 -9.43 -2.83
N GLU A 124 7.77 -10.32 -2.32
CA GLU A 124 7.79 -11.74 -2.67
C GLU A 124 7.77 -12.61 -1.43
N ALA A 125 7.08 -13.73 -1.50
CA ALA A 125 7.07 -14.70 -0.42
C ALA A 125 7.22 -16.12 -0.97
N THR A 126 8.15 -16.88 -0.40
CA THR A 126 8.45 -18.25 -0.79
C THR A 126 8.36 -19.20 0.39
N VAL A 127 7.97 -20.44 0.13
CA VAL A 127 7.85 -21.51 1.13
C VAL A 127 8.32 -22.84 0.54
N ALA A 128 8.73 -23.79 1.37
CA ALA A 128 9.21 -25.10 0.91
C ALA A 128 8.10 -26.05 0.43
N LYS A 129 6.84 -25.76 0.75
CA LYS A 129 5.68 -26.61 0.45
C LYS A 129 4.74 -25.90 -0.52
N LYS A 130 3.95 -26.69 -1.25
CA LYS A 130 2.95 -26.16 -2.18
C LYS A 130 1.96 -25.22 -1.48
N ILE A 131 1.74 -24.05 -2.07
CA ILE A 131 0.73 -23.06 -1.68
C ILE A 131 -0.58 -23.42 -2.38
N GLY A 132 -1.58 -23.87 -1.62
CA GLY A 132 -2.93 -24.09 -2.14
C GLY A 132 -3.85 -22.87 -1.91
N SER A 133 -3.74 -22.24 -0.74
CA SER A 133 -4.43 -20.98 -0.43
C SER A 133 -3.64 -20.15 0.56
N LEU A 134 -3.97 -18.85 0.61
CA LEU A 134 -3.42 -17.86 1.52
C LEU A 134 -4.53 -17.04 2.16
N SER A 135 -4.44 -16.86 3.47
CA SER A 135 -5.14 -15.81 4.20
C SER A 135 -4.35 -14.52 4.15
N VAL A 136 -5.01 -13.40 3.85
CA VAL A 136 -4.36 -12.10 3.65
C VAL A 136 -5.00 -11.03 4.53
N ALA A 137 -4.21 -10.46 5.42
CA ALA A 137 -4.52 -9.22 6.13
C ALA A 137 -3.63 -8.11 5.60
N LEU A 138 -4.24 -6.96 5.26
CA LEU A 138 -3.55 -5.80 4.72
C LEU A 138 -3.41 -4.71 5.79
N PRO A 139 -2.40 -3.82 5.69
CA PRO A 139 -2.31 -2.64 6.54
C PRO A 139 -3.57 -1.78 6.45
N GLN A 140 -4.10 -1.34 7.59
CA GLN A 140 -5.33 -0.54 7.64
C GLN A 140 -5.14 0.84 6.98
N GLN A 141 -3.91 1.36 7.02
CA GLN A 141 -3.53 2.64 6.45
C GLN A 141 -3.62 2.65 4.92
N TRP A 142 -3.67 1.48 4.28
CA TRP A 142 -3.92 1.39 2.83
C TRP A 142 -5.39 1.62 2.46
N GLY A 143 -6.27 1.90 3.43
CA GLY A 143 -7.67 2.18 3.18
C GLY A 143 -8.40 0.99 2.59
N ARG A 144 -9.42 1.27 1.77
CA ARG A 144 -10.18 0.25 1.05
C ARG A 144 -9.36 -0.27 -0.13
N VAL A 145 -9.08 -1.58 -0.15
CA VAL A 145 -8.22 -2.21 -1.15
C VAL A 145 -8.98 -3.29 -1.93
N LEU A 146 -8.90 -3.27 -3.26
CA LEU A 146 -9.33 -4.38 -4.11
C LEU A 146 -8.23 -5.44 -4.16
N VAL A 147 -8.48 -6.62 -3.61
CA VAL A 147 -7.57 -7.75 -3.74
C VAL A 147 -7.93 -8.56 -4.98
N VAL A 148 -6.93 -8.80 -5.84
CA VAL A 148 -7.06 -9.55 -7.09
C VAL A 148 -6.12 -10.75 -7.05
N SER A 149 -6.64 -11.95 -7.32
CA SER A 149 -5.83 -13.20 -7.36
C SER A 149 -6.03 -14.01 -8.64
N TYR A 150 -5.18 -15.04 -8.82
CA TYR A 150 -5.18 -15.95 -9.99
C TYR A 150 -6.56 -16.62 -10.20
N ARG A 151 -6.99 -16.75 -11.48
CA ARG A 151 -8.38 -17.04 -11.95
C ARG A 151 -9.40 -16.01 -11.43
N PRO A 152 -9.44 -14.82 -12.07
CA PRO A 152 -9.70 -13.52 -11.45
C PRO A 152 -10.80 -13.57 -10.39
N ARG A 153 -10.40 -13.83 -9.14
CA ARG A 153 -11.23 -13.56 -7.98
C ARG A 153 -10.87 -12.16 -7.51
N GLN A 154 -11.90 -11.36 -7.34
CA GLN A 154 -11.79 -9.97 -6.89
C GLN A 154 -12.63 -9.81 -5.64
N ALA A 155 -12.03 -9.28 -4.58
CA ALA A 155 -12.73 -9.01 -3.35
C ALA A 155 -12.27 -7.67 -2.78
N TRP A 156 -13.23 -6.85 -2.39
CA TRP A 156 -12.96 -5.62 -1.66
C TRP A 156 -12.60 -5.93 -0.21
N LYS A 157 -11.57 -5.26 0.27
CA LYS A 157 -11.08 -5.31 1.64
C LYS A 157 -11.23 -3.95 2.28
N GLU A 158 -12.09 -3.87 3.29
CA GLU A 158 -12.23 -2.69 4.12
C GLU A 158 -11.14 -2.66 5.20
N PRO A 159 -10.71 -1.47 5.66
CA PRO A 159 -9.78 -1.33 6.77
C PRO A 159 -10.21 -2.14 8.00
N GLY A 160 -9.29 -2.94 8.56
CA GLY A 160 -9.54 -3.72 9.78
C GLY A 160 -10.45 -4.95 9.60
N SER A 161 -10.91 -5.24 8.39
CA SER A 161 -11.73 -6.42 8.10
C SER A 161 -10.96 -7.74 8.30
N ALA A 162 -11.71 -8.81 8.62
CA ALA A 162 -11.16 -10.16 8.80
C ALA A 162 -10.35 -10.61 7.57
N PRO A 163 -9.25 -11.38 7.73
CA PRO A 163 -8.39 -11.86 6.63
C PRO A 163 -9.17 -12.43 5.42
N LEU A 164 -8.69 -12.16 4.20
CA LEU A 164 -9.30 -12.69 2.97
C LEU A 164 -8.60 -13.99 2.59
N GLU A 165 -9.37 -15.05 2.41
CA GLU A 165 -8.87 -16.29 1.83
C GLU A 165 -8.75 -16.19 0.30
N VAL A 166 -7.55 -16.50 -0.18
CA VAL A 166 -7.16 -16.47 -1.59
C VAL A 166 -6.72 -17.88 -1.98
N GLY A 167 -7.51 -18.56 -2.81
CA GLY A 167 -7.13 -19.86 -3.39
C GLY A 167 -6.37 -19.68 -4.71
N PHE A 168 -5.42 -20.58 -4.99
CA PHE A 168 -4.63 -20.61 -6.22
C PHE A 168 -4.87 -21.89 -7.05
#